data_AF-W0RP84-F1
#
_entry.id   AF-W0RP84-F1
#
_cell.length_a   1.000
_cell.length_b   1.000
_cell.length_c   1.000
_cell.angle_alpha   90.00
_cell.angle_beta   90.00
_cell.angle_gamma   90.00
#
_symmetry.space_group_name_H-M   'P 1'
#
loop_
_entity.id
_entity.type
_entity.pdbx_description
1 polymer ?
#
loop_
_entity_poly.entity_id
_entity_poly.type
_entity_poly.pdbx_seq_one_letter_code
_entity_poly.pdbx_strand_id
1 'polypeptide(L)'
;MQVYFSHSYRDETVNAHFRRCFEDEEIALGADQKTDIWCVAKLERYLGEIAGFVSIIPRRVTDTDPGAYSAYIGQELNLARRARVPRLLFVDELVYRRHRLDFPEDAVEFRPDALDEGNARFVAAVQDFGKTLETTYRPPRAARAGEAAVIIGAGKRLHREAARDVEEVLQRAGYAVTRPLGNDPEHGLNDIRLLESLWRAEVCVFLLGERLSDAHLALAMAHAHCIPSIRLRYEEGWTDCSPSLSGVVRWSVRDDMLVELTRQLESYQSGLVRPTRDTSRMRWQPKEEQLWRLDDGPGLLAHVRPEHVFVGDEVRRAANQLGKAVGRLRSREECFDLFRVFYEGIQRHHFAYEIEAVSGVAGVQAIRSPTNIATHRTATCIDIACLFASLLENAGQNPLLVVVEGPNFAHALAGYRAHGEPAWETNDLGDLRGAVARGDAVLFEVTGATEADSPVGAELPDERHDKLLSFQDARNAAERLLRREGLSLRHYLDVRDLRERGTRVSH
;
A
#
# COMPACT_ATOMS: atom_id res chain seq x y z
N MET A 1 -0.80 -0.15 6.08
CA MET A 1 -0.12 0.81 5.23
C MET A 1 1.08 1.23 6.02
N GLN A 2 2.26 0.80 5.59
CA GLN A 2 3.47 1.08 6.34
C GLN A 2 3.86 2.54 6.09
N VAL A 3 4.22 3.24 7.14
CA VAL A 3 4.72 4.62 7.10
C VAL A 3 6.20 4.58 7.43
N TYR A 4 7.04 5.18 6.60
CA TYR A 4 8.48 5.25 6.87
C TYR A 4 8.73 6.23 8.01
N PHE A 5 9.47 5.78 9.02
CA PHE A 5 9.76 6.49 10.24
C PHE A 5 11.23 6.91 10.29
N SER A 6 11.48 8.09 9.74
CA SER A 6 12.77 8.79 9.81
C SER A 6 12.98 9.30 11.24
N HIS A 7 14.03 8.82 11.91
CA HIS A 7 14.32 9.24 13.28
C HIS A 7 15.81 9.13 13.61
N SER A 8 16.23 9.87 14.62
CA SER A 8 17.58 9.77 15.17
C SER A 8 17.62 8.68 16.24
N TYR A 9 18.46 7.66 16.06
CA TYR A 9 18.66 6.59 17.07
C TYR A 9 19.22 7.07 18.41
N ARG A 10 19.61 8.35 18.53
CA ARG A 10 20.18 8.92 19.76
C ARG A 10 19.12 9.47 20.72
N ASP A 11 17.90 9.67 20.24
CA ASP A 11 16.87 10.45 20.92
C ASP A 11 15.72 9.55 21.39
N GLU A 12 16.05 8.51 22.16
CA GLU A 12 15.13 7.42 22.51
C GLU A 12 13.84 7.91 23.18
N THR A 13 13.93 8.86 24.13
CA THR A 13 12.76 9.41 24.85
C THR A 13 11.82 10.14 23.92
N VAL A 14 12.34 11.01 23.05
CA VAL A 14 11.55 11.76 22.07
C VAL A 14 10.88 10.80 21.08
N ASN A 15 11.65 9.83 20.57
CA ASN A 15 11.11 8.83 19.65
C ASN A 15 10.04 7.96 20.32
N ALA A 16 10.22 7.59 21.60
CA ALA A 16 9.25 6.80 22.34
C ALA A 16 7.94 7.55 22.57
N HIS A 17 8.00 8.86 22.83
CA HIS A 17 6.80 9.69 22.96
C HIS A 17 6.02 9.71 21.65
N PHE A 18 6.63 10.11 20.53
CA PHE A 18 5.92 10.18 19.25
C PHE A 18 5.45 8.82 18.77
N ARG A 19 6.22 7.74 18.97
CA ARG A 19 5.79 6.38 18.63
C ARG A 19 4.45 6.03 19.29
N ARG A 20 4.24 6.40 20.56
CA ARG A 20 2.94 6.17 21.24
C ARG A 20 1.79 6.89 20.54
N CYS A 21 2.00 8.14 20.12
CA CYS A 21 0.96 8.89 19.40
C CYS A 21 0.53 8.17 18.10
N PHE A 22 1.46 7.53 17.39
CA PHE A 22 1.14 6.75 16.18
C PHE A 22 0.53 5.38 16.49
N GLU A 23 0.96 4.74 17.58
CA GLU A 23 0.37 3.48 18.05
C GLU A 23 -1.10 3.66 18.43
N ASP A 24 -1.44 4.76 19.09
CA ASP A 24 -2.81 5.11 19.49
C ASP A 24 -3.72 5.34 18.27
N GLU A 25 -3.17 5.80 17.14
CA GLU A 25 -3.88 5.93 15.86
C GLU A 25 -3.68 4.73 14.92
N GLU A 26 -3.09 3.64 15.41
CA GLU A 26 -2.87 2.39 14.69
C GLU A 26 -2.05 2.52 13.39
N ILE A 27 -1.23 3.56 13.30
CA ILE A 27 -0.39 3.83 12.13
C ILE A 27 0.90 3.02 12.26
N ALA A 28 1.02 1.96 11.45
CA ALA A 28 2.18 1.08 11.46
C ALA A 28 3.44 1.79 10.93
N LEU A 29 4.38 2.07 11.84
CA LEU A 29 5.68 2.67 11.53
C LEU A 29 6.72 1.60 11.15
N GLY A 30 7.44 1.82 10.06
CA GLY A 30 8.62 1.06 9.66
C GLY A 30 9.86 1.94 9.60
N ALA A 31 10.99 1.48 10.11
CA ALA A 31 12.24 2.20 10.00
C ALA A 31 13.25 1.40 9.18
N ASP A 32 14.21 2.10 8.59
CA ASP A 32 15.36 1.43 7.99
C ASP A 32 16.13 0.64 9.06
N GLN A 33 16.66 -0.52 8.68
CA GLN A 33 17.60 -1.21 9.53
C GLN A 33 18.86 -0.36 9.65
N LYS A 34 19.38 -0.19 10.86
CA LYS A 34 20.66 0.47 11.05
C LYS A 34 21.76 -0.35 10.36
N THR A 35 22.24 0.15 9.23
CA THR A 35 23.37 -0.40 8.48
C THR A 35 24.57 0.52 8.57
N ASP A 36 25.77 -0.03 8.37
CA ASP A 36 27.01 0.74 8.18
C ASP A 36 27.07 1.38 6.78
N ILE A 37 26.26 0.89 5.85
CA ILE A 37 26.18 1.35 4.46
C ILE A 37 24.99 2.30 4.30
N TRP A 38 25.24 3.51 3.81
CA TRP A 38 24.20 4.43 3.35
C TRP A 38 23.76 4.05 1.93
N CYS A 39 22.54 3.53 1.77
CA CYS A 39 22.00 3.10 0.49
C CYS A 39 20.78 3.95 0.08
N VAL A 40 21.00 4.92 -0.80
CA VAL A 40 19.90 5.78 -1.28
C VAL A 40 18.88 5.00 -2.09
N ALA A 41 19.30 4.05 -2.93
CA ALA A 41 18.38 3.22 -3.72
C ALA A 41 17.37 2.47 -2.83
N LYS A 42 17.81 2.01 -1.65
CA LYS A 42 16.96 1.34 -0.66
C LYS A 42 15.87 2.28 -0.14
N LEU A 43 16.22 3.51 0.20
CA LEU A 43 15.28 4.54 0.64
C LEU A 43 14.31 4.94 -0.49
N GLU A 44 14.80 5.03 -1.72
CA GLU A 44 13.97 5.29 -2.90
C GLU A 44 12.92 4.19 -3.11
N ARG A 45 13.31 2.93 -2.94
CA ARG A 45 12.39 1.79 -2.96
C ARG A 45 11.34 1.91 -1.86
N TYR A 46 11.77 2.12 -0.62
CA TYR A 46 10.82 2.24 0.50
C TYR A 46 9.82 3.37 0.29
N LEU A 47 10.27 4.56 -0.12
CA LEU A 47 9.36 5.68 -0.41
C LEU A 47 8.41 5.41 -1.59
N GLY A 48 8.73 4.44 -2.45
CA GLY A 48 7.85 3.93 -3.51
C GLY A 48 6.82 2.91 -3.04
N GLU A 49 7.08 2.22 -1.93
CA GLU A 49 6.28 1.08 -1.41
C GLU A 49 5.42 1.46 -0.20
N ILE A 50 5.85 2.45 0.58
CA ILE A 50 5.10 3.00 1.71
C ILE A 50 4.04 3.98 1.22
N ALA A 51 3.09 4.32 2.10
CA ALA A 51 2.12 5.37 1.77
C ALA A 51 2.27 6.67 2.55
N GLY A 52 3.23 6.74 3.47
CA GLY A 52 3.46 7.96 4.23
C GLY A 52 4.87 8.05 4.75
N PHE A 53 5.31 9.28 5.02
CA PHE A 53 6.61 9.58 5.60
C PHE A 53 6.44 10.36 6.90
N VAL A 54 6.98 9.84 7.98
CA VAL A 54 7.06 10.56 9.27
C VAL A 54 8.52 10.81 9.58
N SER A 55 8.83 12.01 10.02
CA SER A 55 10.17 12.33 10.54
C SER A 55 10.13 13.04 11.87
N ILE A 56 10.92 12.54 12.82
CA ILE A 56 11.23 13.22 14.07
C ILE A 56 12.61 13.83 13.94
N ILE A 57 12.68 15.16 14.00
CA ILE A 57 13.87 15.94 13.66
C ILE A 57 14.36 16.66 14.92
N PRO A 58 15.11 15.95 15.79
CA PRO A 58 15.70 16.56 16.96
C PRO A 58 16.90 17.42 16.57
N ARG A 59 17.20 18.39 17.44
CA ARG A 59 18.38 19.23 17.35
C ARG A 59 19.66 18.42 17.54
N ARG A 60 20.66 18.70 16.70
CA ARG A 60 22.05 18.23 16.78
C ARG A 60 22.97 19.41 16.93
N VAL A 61 23.33 19.70 18.18
CA VAL A 61 24.28 20.76 18.49
C VAL A 61 25.65 20.42 17.87
N THR A 62 26.16 21.33 17.04
CA THR A 62 27.54 21.32 16.56
C THR A 62 28.24 22.59 17.03
N ASP A 63 29.57 22.61 16.97
CA ASP A 63 30.36 23.79 17.36
C ASP A 63 30.02 25.04 16.52
N THR A 64 29.58 24.82 15.28
CA THR A 64 29.29 25.88 14.31
C THR A 64 27.80 26.20 14.20
N ASP A 65 26.92 25.30 14.63
CA ASP A 65 25.48 25.48 14.54
C ASP A 65 24.75 24.82 15.74
N PRO A 66 24.29 25.62 16.71
CA PRO A 66 23.55 25.09 17.85
C PRO A 66 22.16 24.57 17.48
N GLY A 67 21.63 24.90 16.30
CA GLY A 67 20.33 24.47 15.78
C GLY A 67 20.43 23.52 14.58
N ALA A 68 21.59 22.91 14.33
CA ALA A 68 21.75 21.95 13.25
C ALA A 68 20.90 20.69 13.46
N TYR A 69 20.71 19.92 12.39
CA TYR A 69 20.05 18.62 12.40
C TYR A 69 20.79 17.63 11.50
N SER A 70 20.40 16.36 11.52
CA SER A 70 21.08 15.31 10.76
C SER A 70 21.00 15.55 9.26
N ALA A 71 22.14 15.62 8.57
CA ALA A 71 22.18 15.70 7.10
C ALA A 71 21.49 14.50 6.42
N TYR A 72 21.52 13.32 7.05
CA TYR A 72 20.78 12.12 6.60
C TYR A 72 19.26 12.32 6.64
N ILE A 73 18.74 12.95 7.72
CA ILE A 73 17.32 13.30 7.82
C ILE A 73 16.96 14.33 6.75
N GLY A 74 17.84 15.31 6.49
CA GLY A 74 17.66 16.26 5.38
C GLY A 74 17.55 15.57 4.02
N GLN A 75 18.37 14.54 3.78
CA GLN A 75 18.31 13.75 2.56
C GLN A 75 17.02 12.93 2.47
N GLU A 76 16.60 12.27 3.55
CA GLU A 76 15.32 11.53 3.63
C GLU A 76 14.11 12.45 3.37
N LEU A 77 14.12 13.66 3.94
CA LEU A 77 13.07 14.66 3.70
C LEU A 77 12.99 15.07 2.22
N ASN A 78 14.13 15.29 1.58
CA ASN A 78 14.17 15.59 0.15
C ASN A 78 13.63 14.43 -0.70
N LEU A 79 13.97 13.20 -0.33
CA LEU A 79 13.43 12.02 -1.01
C LEU A 79 11.91 11.90 -0.80
N ALA A 80 11.41 12.14 0.41
CA ALA A 80 9.97 12.10 0.71
C ALA A 80 9.18 13.15 -0.08
N ARG A 81 9.70 14.39 -0.16
CA ARG A 81 9.14 15.47 -0.99
C ARG A 81 9.05 15.05 -2.46
N ARG A 82 10.11 14.43 -2.96
CA ARG A 82 10.20 13.96 -4.35
C ARG A 82 9.25 12.79 -4.62
N ALA A 83 9.07 11.88 -3.66
CA ALA A 83 8.12 10.79 -3.74
C ALA A 83 6.65 11.23 -3.68
N ARG A 84 6.39 12.47 -3.22
CA ARG A 84 5.05 13.07 -3.07
C ARG A 84 4.11 12.23 -2.20
N VAL A 85 4.67 11.51 -1.23
CA VAL A 85 3.88 10.79 -0.22
C VAL A 85 3.33 11.78 0.82
N PRO A 86 2.16 11.52 1.41
CA PRO A 86 1.75 12.16 2.65
C PRO A 86 2.91 12.22 3.64
N ARG A 87 3.08 13.36 4.30
CA ARG A 87 4.16 13.54 5.26
C ARG A 87 3.68 14.20 6.55
N LEU A 88 4.31 13.83 7.66
CA LEU A 88 4.16 14.50 8.94
C LEU A 88 5.56 14.68 9.56
N LEU A 89 5.91 15.93 9.86
CA LEU A 89 7.22 16.28 10.38
C LEU A 89 7.08 16.87 11.77
N PHE A 90 7.74 16.26 12.74
CA PHE A 90 7.92 16.84 14.06
C PHE A 90 9.34 17.40 14.14
N VAL A 91 9.47 18.71 14.33
CA VAL A 91 10.74 19.41 14.23
C VAL A 91 11.03 20.13 15.54
N ASP A 92 12.25 20.00 16.06
CA ASP A 92 12.69 20.79 17.21
C ASP A 92 12.51 22.29 16.90
N GLU A 93 11.94 23.03 17.84
CA GLU A 93 11.58 24.44 17.66
C GLU A 93 12.78 25.30 17.20
N LEU A 94 13.99 25.06 17.74
CA LEU A 94 15.15 25.83 17.34
C LEU A 94 15.62 25.46 15.93
N VAL A 95 15.55 24.17 15.58
CA VAL A 95 15.84 23.67 14.23
C VAL A 95 14.88 24.29 13.23
N TYR A 96 13.57 24.27 13.52
CA TYR A 96 12.53 24.81 12.65
C TYR A 96 12.73 26.30 12.37
N ARG A 97 12.98 27.09 13.43
CA ARG A 97 13.19 28.54 13.31
C ARG A 97 14.45 28.88 12.50
N ARG A 98 15.53 28.13 12.70
CA ARG A 98 16.81 28.40 12.06
C ARG A 98 16.87 27.93 10.61
N HIS A 99 16.22 26.82 10.30
CA HIS A 99 16.19 26.17 8.99
C HIS A 99 14.80 26.24 8.35
N ARG A 100 14.08 27.36 8.50
CA ARG A 100 12.67 27.47 8.11
C ARG A 100 12.38 27.10 6.66
N LEU A 101 13.31 27.39 5.74
CA LEU A 101 13.17 27.07 4.31
C LEU A 101 13.32 25.58 4.02
N ASP A 102 13.94 24.83 4.93
CA ASP A 102 14.13 23.39 4.79
C ASP A 102 12.87 22.62 5.16
N PHE A 103 11.88 23.25 5.82
CA PHE A 103 10.64 22.63 6.29
C PHE A 103 9.39 23.27 5.67
N PRO A 104 8.32 22.48 5.42
CA PRO A 104 7.03 23.02 5.01
C PRO A 104 6.34 23.75 6.17
N GLU A 105 5.30 24.52 5.86
CA GLU A 105 4.57 25.32 6.87
C GLU A 105 3.79 24.48 7.86
N ASP A 106 3.39 23.26 7.45
CA ASP A 106 2.64 22.29 8.22
C ASP A 106 3.52 21.41 9.14
N ALA A 107 4.82 21.70 9.24
CA ALA A 107 5.68 21.01 10.19
C ALA A 107 5.30 21.37 11.63
N VAL A 108 5.26 20.37 12.50
CA VAL A 108 4.83 20.52 13.90
C VAL A 108 6.05 20.70 14.78
N GLU A 109 6.19 21.90 15.35
CA GLU A 109 7.30 22.20 16.27
C GLU A 109 7.18 21.39 17.57
N PHE A 110 8.29 21.00 18.18
CA PHE A 110 8.31 20.43 19.52
C PHE A 110 9.52 20.91 20.33
N ARG A 111 9.43 20.79 21.66
CA ARG A 111 10.53 21.02 22.60
C ARG A 111 10.85 19.72 23.32
N PRO A 112 12.08 19.18 23.22
CA PRO A 112 12.43 17.89 23.82
C PRO A 112 12.18 17.80 25.34
N ASP A 113 12.29 18.93 26.04
CA ASP A 113 12.12 19.11 27.48
C ASP A 113 10.67 19.38 27.91
N ALA A 114 9.76 19.58 26.95
CA ALA A 114 8.35 19.93 27.21
C ALA A 114 7.39 19.22 26.24
N LEU A 115 7.60 17.92 26.01
CA LEU A 115 6.75 17.12 25.11
C LEU A 115 5.29 17.06 25.58
N ASP A 116 5.06 16.95 26.89
CA ASP A 116 3.71 16.85 27.46
C ASP A 116 2.86 18.10 27.20
N GLU A 117 3.50 19.29 27.17
CA GLU A 117 2.81 20.56 26.87
C GLU A 117 2.27 20.61 25.44
N GLY A 118 2.89 19.87 24.51
CA GLY A 118 2.50 19.80 23.10
C GLY A 118 1.63 18.61 22.73
N ASN A 119 1.36 17.68 23.66
CA ASN A 119 0.81 16.37 23.35
C ASN A 119 -0.52 16.42 22.59
N ALA A 120 -1.45 17.29 23.00
CA ALA A 120 -2.74 17.44 22.32
C ALA A 120 -2.57 17.86 20.85
N ARG A 121 -1.62 18.75 20.56
CA ARG A 121 -1.29 19.16 19.18
C ARG A 121 -0.65 18.02 18.40
N PHE A 122 0.20 17.22 19.02
CA PHE A 122 0.85 16.09 18.37
C PHE A 122 -0.17 15.01 17.99
N VAL A 123 -1.06 14.64 18.92
CA VAL A 123 -2.14 13.68 18.67
C VAL A 123 -3.05 14.17 17.53
N ALA A 124 -3.46 15.44 17.55
CA ALA A 124 -4.27 16.01 16.49
C ALA A 124 -3.55 15.93 15.12
N ALA A 125 -2.26 16.24 15.07
CA ALA A 125 -1.48 16.14 13.83
C ALA A 125 -1.36 14.70 13.32
N VAL A 126 -1.18 13.72 14.22
CA VAL A 126 -1.17 12.29 13.84
C VAL A 126 -2.54 11.84 13.33
N GLN A 127 -3.63 12.28 13.96
CA GLN A 127 -5.00 12.00 13.51
C GLN A 127 -5.26 12.55 12.11
N ASP A 128 -4.90 13.80 11.86
CA ASP A 128 -5.09 14.43 10.55
C ASP A 128 -4.19 13.79 9.49
N PHE A 129 -2.99 13.36 9.87
CA PHE A 129 -2.14 12.54 9.02
C PHE A 129 -2.78 11.17 8.71
N GLY A 130 -3.39 10.50 9.69
CA GLY A 130 -4.16 9.27 9.50
C GLY A 130 -5.31 9.45 8.50
N LYS A 131 -6.09 10.51 8.61
CA LYS A 131 -7.15 10.85 7.62
C LYS A 131 -6.58 11.11 6.22
N THR A 132 -5.43 11.79 6.15
CA THR A 132 -4.73 12.04 4.88
C THR A 132 -4.27 10.74 4.24
N LEU A 133 -3.74 9.82 5.04
CA LEU A 133 -3.33 8.49 4.62
C LEU A 133 -4.51 7.69 4.05
N GLU A 134 -5.67 7.71 4.70
CA GLU A 134 -6.89 7.04 4.23
C GLU A 134 -7.41 7.59 2.89
N THR A 135 -7.18 8.87 2.64
CA THR A 135 -7.65 9.59 1.44
C THR A 135 -6.58 9.71 0.35
N THR A 136 -5.35 9.29 0.62
CA THR A 136 -4.24 9.37 -0.34
C THR A 136 -3.73 7.98 -0.65
N TYR A 137 -4.26 7.39 -1.73
CA TYR A 137 -3.71 6.16 -2.27
C TYR A 137 -2.67 6.47 -3.34
N ARG A 138 -1.54 5.77 -3.26
CA ARG A 138 -0.54 5.74 -4.32
C ARG A 138 -0.53 4.33 -4.90
N PRO A 139 -0.77 4.16 -6.22
CA PRO A 139 -0.62 2.86 -6.83
C PRO A 139 0.83 2.39 -6.65
N PRO A 140 1.05 1.11 -6.30
CA PRO A 140 2.37 0.52 -6.27
C PRO A 140 3.08 0.79 -7.59
N ARG A 141 4.39 1.03 -7.53
CA ARG A 141 5.20 1.12 -8.74
C ARG A 141 5.04 -0.17 -9.54
N ALA A 142 4.79 -0.05 -10.85
CA ALA A 142 4.64 -1.19 -11.77
C ALA A 142 5.99 -1.86 -12.11
N ALA A 143 6.93 -1.87 -11.17
CA ALA A 143 8.21 -2.53 -11.34
C ALA A 143 8.04 -4.05 -11.29
N ARG A 144 8.89 -4.76 -12.02
CA ARG A 144 8.92 -6.21 -12.05
C ARG A 144 10.02 -6.70 -11.14
N ALA A 145 9.64 -7.51 -10.17
CA ALA A 145 10.58 -8.15 -9.26
C ALA A 145 11.62 -8.95 -10.06
N GLY A 146 12.90 -8.80 -9.70
CA GLY A 146 14.01 -9.46 -10.36
C GLY A 146 14.42 -8.86 -11.72
N GLU A 147 13.90 -7.71 -12.15
CA GLU A 147 14.43 -6.98 -13.31
C GLU A 147 15.37 -5.84 -12.87
N ALA A 148 16.52 -5.71 -13.52
CA ALA A 148 17.44 -4.58 -13.31
C ALA A 148 17.79 -3.91 -14.64
N ALA A 149 18.07 -2.61 -14.60
CA ALA A 149 18.58 -1.87 -15.75
C ALA A 149 19.98 -1.34 -15.48
N VAL A 150 20.90 -1.53 -16.44
CA VAL A 150 22.24 -0.93 -16.40
C VAL A 150 22.31 0.17 -17.46
N ILE A 151 22.52 1.39 -16.99
CA ILE A 151 22.49 2.60 -17.79
C ILE A 151 23.90 3.15 -17.86
N ILE A 152 24.44 3.24 -19.08
CA ILE A 152 25.79 3.74 -19.34
C ILE A 152 25.73 4.95 -20.25
N GLY A 153 26.56 5.95 -19.97
CA GLY A 153 26.74 7.07 -20.90
C GLY A 153 27.57 6.64 -22.12
N ALA A 154 27.45 7.36 -23.24
CA ALA A 154 28.38 7.25 -24.36
C ALA A 154 29.80 7.55 -23.86
N GLY A 155 30.63 6.51 -23.69
CA GLY A 155 31.84 6.60 -22.89
C GLY A 155 33.00 5.73 -23.37
N LYS A 156 34.18 6.01 -22.79
CA LYS A 156 35.44 5.29 -23.00
C LYS A 156 35.26 3.78 -22.80
N ARG A 157 36.12 2.97 -23.44
CA ARG A 157 36.16 1.49 -23.32
C ARG A 157 35.99 0.99 -21.88
N LEU A 158 36.60 1.68 -20.93
CA LEU A 158 36.50 1.42 -19.48
C LEU A 158 35.05 1.29 -18.98
N HIS A 159 34.13 2.18 -19.40
CA HIS A 159 32.74 2.15 -18.92
C HIS A 159 31.98 0.93 -19.47
N ARG A 160 32.32 0.48 -20.68
CA ARG A 160 31.73 -0.73 -21.28
C ARG A 160 32.22 -2.01 -20.61
N GLU A 161 33.48 -2.04 -20.20
CA GLU A 161 34.03 -3.16 -19.42
C GLU A 161 33.41 -3.18 -18.03
N ALA A 162 33.37 -2.04 -17.32
CA ALA A 162 32.70 -1.90 -16.03
C ALA A 162 31.21 -2.31 -16.10
N ALA A 163 30.48 -1.95 -17.15
CA ALA A 163 29.10 -2.37 -17.34
C ALA A 163 28.90 -3.88 -17.35
N ARG A 164 29.80 -4.62 -18.03
CA ARG A 164 29.74 -6.09 -18.08
C ARG A 164 29.94 -6.70 -16.70
N ASP A 165 30.89 -6.15 -15.94
CA ASP A 165 31.16 -6.64 -14.59
C ASP A 165 30.00 -6.32 -13.62
N VAL A 166 29.40 -5.13 -13.74
CA VAL A 166 28.18 -4.74 -13.02
C VAL A 166 27.00 -5.67 -13.34
N GLU A 167 26.81 -6.02 -14.61
CA GLU A 167 25.77 -6.97 -15.03
C GLU A 167 25.99 -8.35 -14.43
N GLU A 168 27.24 -8.82 -14.39
CA GLU A 168 27.56 -10.11 -13.78
C GLU A 168 27.23 -10.11 -12.28
N VAL A 169 27.54 -9.03 -11.56
CA VAL A 169 27.17 -8.87 -10.14
C VAL A 169 25.64 -8.91 -9.97
N LEU A 170 24.90 -8.18 -10.79
CA LEU A 170 23.42 -8.17 -10.75
C LEU A 170 22.82 -9.55 -11.07
N GLN A 171 23.36 -10.25 -12.06
CA GLN A 171 22.92 -11.59 -12.42
C GLN A 171 23.16 -12.60 -11.29
N ARG A 172 24.32 -12.53 -10.63
CA ARG A 172 24.62 -13.34 -9.44
C ARG A 172 23.68 -13.03 -8.28
N ALA A 173 23.22 -11.78 -8.17
CA ALA A 173 22.20 -11.36 -7.20
C ALA A 173 20.76 -11.71 -7.61
N GLY A 174 20.56 -12.40 -8.75
CA GLY A 174 19.26 -12.92 -9.20
C GLY A 174 18.49 -12.01 -10.16
N TYR A 175 19.10 -10.95 -10.69
CA TYR A 175 18.43 -10.01 -11.58
C TYR A 175 18.57 -10.39 -13.07
N ALA A 176 17.46 -10.30 -13.80
CA ALA A 176 17.43 -10.21 -15.26
C ALA A 176 17.82 -8.79 -15.68
N VAL A 177 18.99 -8.66 -16.34
CA VAL A 177 19.57 -7.34 -16.63
C VAL A 177 19.25 -6.87 -18.05
N THR A 178 18.77 -5.63 -18.17
CA THR A 178 18.55 -4.93 -19.42
C THR A 178 19.53 -3.77 -19.59
N ARG A 179 19.85 -3.44 -20.85
CA ARG A 179 20.67 -2.28 -21.23
C ARG A 179 19.89 -1.40 -22.20
N PRO A 180 19.08 -0.45 -21.70
CA PRO A 180 18.16 0.30 -22.55
C PRO A 180 18.84 1.37 -23.44
N LEU A 181 20.04 1.84 -23.09
CA LEU A 181 20.78 2.80 -23.92
C LEU A 181 21.66 2.06 -24.97
N GLY A 182 21.35 2.28 -26.25
CA GLY A 182 22.20 1.90 -27.39
C GLY A 182 23.30 2.93 -27.68
N ASN A 183 24.21 2.61 -28.61
CA ASN A 183 25.34 3.48 -29.01
C ASN A 183 24.95 4.79 -29.71
N ASP A 184 23.66 5.11 -29.84
CA ASP A 184 23.16 6.24 -30.62
C ASP A 184 22.69 7.38 -29.69
N PRO A 185 23.49 8.45 -29.53
CA PRO A 185 23.20 9.57 -28.63
C PRO A 185 22.08 10.50 -29.11
N GLU A 186 21.57 10.36 -30.35
CA GLU A 186 20.55 11.28 -30.87
C GLU A 186 19.13 11.04 -30.31
N HIS A 187 18.92 9.97 -29.54
CA HIS A 187 17.59 9.50 -29.16
C HIS A 187 17.25 9.60 -27.67
N GLY A 188 18.17 10.05 -26.80
CA GLY A 188 18.07 9.90 -25.34
C GLY A 188 16.76 10.38 -24.69
N LEU A 189 16.31 11.61 -24.95
CA LEU A 189 15.07 12.15 -24.35
C LEU A 189 13.78 11.70 -25.08
N ASN A 190 13.90 11.28 -26.34
CA ASN A 190 12.75 10.90 -27.17
C ASN A 190 12.51 9.38 -27.17
N ASP A 191 13.42 8.60 -26.59
CA ASP A 191 13.27 7.15 -26.50
C ASP A 191 12.36 6.76 -25.34
N ILE A 192 11.08 6.56 -25.66
CA ILE A 192 10.09 6.07 -24.70
C ILE A 192 10.49 4.71 -24.08
N ARG A 193 11.27 3.89 -24.80
CA ARG A 193 11.67 2.55 -24.32
C ARG A 193 12.66 2.66 -23.16
N LEU A 194 13.49 3.71 -23.14
CA LEU A 194 14.35 4.02 -22.01
C LEU A 194 13.51 4.27 -20.76
N LEU A 195 12.49 5.13 -20.86
CA LEU A 195 11.61 5.45 -19.75
C LEU A 195 10.82 4.21 -19.26
N GLU A 196 10.27 3.43 -20.19
CA GLU A 196 9.59 2.18 -19.86
C GLU A 196 10.52 1.20 -19.16
N SER A 197 11.78 1.10 -19.58
CA SER A 197 12.77 0.23 -18.96
C SER A 197 13.12 0.71 -17.55
N LEU A 198 13.29 2.02 -17.34
CA LEU A 198 13.52 2.59 -16.01
C LEU A 198 12.34 2.31 -15.07
N TRP A 199 11.10 2.43 -15.54
CA TRP A 199 9.91 2.15 -14.72
C TRP A 199 9.72 0.68 -14.40
N ARG A 200 10.05 -0.23 -15.34
CA ARG A 200 9.93 -1.67 -15.14
C ARG A 200 11.01 -2.24 -14.23
N ALA A 201 12.22 -1.68 -14.27
CA ALA A 201 13.33 -2.18 -13.46
C ALA A 201 13.04 -2.02 -11.96
N GLU A 202 13.28 -3.10 -11.20
CA GLU A 202 13.30 -3.06 -9.74
C GLU A 202 14.38 -2.10 -9.25
N VAL A 203 15.58 -2.19 -9.82
CA VAL A 203 16.71 -1.29 -9.52
C VAL A 203 17.44 -0.89 -10.80
N CYS A 204 17.84 0.39 -10.86
CA CYS A 204 18.65 0.93 -11.93
C CYS A 204 20.08 1.19 -11.44
N VAL A 205 21.09 0.75 -12.20
CA VAL A 205 22.50 1.05 -11.93
C VAL A 205 23.01 1.98 -13.02
N PHE A 206 23.45 3.17 -12.60
CA PHE A 206 23.95 4.21 -13.49
C PHE A 206 25.48 4.27 -13.44
N LEU A 207 26.14 4.04 -14.57
CA LEU A 207 27.56 4.27 -14.76
C LEU A 207 27.77 5.65 -15.40
N LEU A 208 28.21 6.58 -14.57
CA LEU A 208 28.38 7.99 -14.90
C LEU A 208 29.85 8.31 -15.15
N GLY A 209 30.12 9.05 -16.22
CA GLY A 209 31.43 9.66 -16.45
C GLY A 209 31.51 11.08 -15.88
N GLU A 210 32.68 11.72 -16.02
CA GLU A 210 32.92 13.09 -15.56
C GLU A 210 32.13 14.16 -16.33
N ARG A 211 31.68 13.84 -17.55
CA ARG A 211 30.93 14.75 -18.42
C ARG A 211 29.46 14.34 -18.49
N LEU A 212 28.60 15.35 -18.59
CA LEU A 212 27.17 15.17 -18.81
C LEU A 212 26.90 14.30 -20.06
N SER A 213 25.93 13.40 -19.95
CA SER A 213 25.60 12.39 -20.97
C SER A 213 24.15 11.91 -20.81
N ASP A 214 23.67 11.07 -21.72
CA ASP A 214 22.32 10.50 -21.64
C ASP A 214 22.08 9.70 -20.35
N ALA A 215 23.11 9.08 -19.77
CA ALA A 215 22.99 8.44 -18.48
C ALA A 215 22.68 9.43 -17.35
N HIS A 216 23.17 10.67 -17.43
CA HIS A 216 22.81 11.72 -16.48
C HIS A 216 21.37 12.20 -16.68
N LEU A 217 20.91 12.29 -17.93
CA LEU A 217 19.52 12.63 -18.24
C LEU A 217 18.57 11.52 -17.75
N ALA A 218 18.89 10.26 -18.03
CA ALA A 218 18.16 9.09 -17.53
C ALA A 218 18.15 9.05 -15.99
N LEU A 219 19.28 9.39 -15.34
CA LEU A 219 19.34 9.51 -13.89
C LEU A 219 18.43 10.64 -13.39
N ALA A 220 18.38 11.78 -14.07
CA ALA A 220 17.48 12.87 -13.70
C ALA A 220 16.01 12.46 -13.80
N MET A 221 15.63 11.68 -14.83
CA MET A 221 14.29 11.10 -14.97
C MET A 221 14.01 10.10 -13.84
N ALA A 222 14.91 9.16 -13.59
CA ALA A 222 14.80 8.19 -12.50
C ALA A 222 14.66 8.90 -11.14
N HIS A 223 15.48 9.93 -10.92
CA HIS A 223 15.41 10.78 -9.75
C HIS A 223 14.04 11.44 -9.61
N ALA A 224 13.54 12.10 -10.65
CA ALA A 224 12.22 12.77 -10.64
C ALA A 224 11.06 11.81 -10.33
N HIS A 225 11.16 10.55 -10.75
CA HIS A 225 10.16 9.52 -10.49
C HIS A 225 10.42 8.68 -9.23
N CYS A 226 11.46 9.00 -8.45
CA CYS A 226 11.88 8.24 -7.27
C CYS A 226 12.13 6.76 -7.58
N ILE A 227 12.71 6.48 -8.74
CA ILE A 227 13.12 5.13 -9.16
C ILE A 227 14.39 4.75 -8.40
N PRO A 228 14.46 3.56 -7.77
CA PRO A 228 15.65 3.09 -7.06
C PRO A 228 16.89 3.08 -7.94
N SER A 229 17.89 3.87 -7.56
CA SER A 229 19.04 4.16 -8.42
C SER A 229 20.36 4.04 -7.65
N ILE A 230 21.21 3.07 -8.03
CA ILE A 230 22.62 3.01 -7.61
C ILE A 230 23.45 3.83 -8.60
N ARG A 231 24.30 4.72 -8.09
CA ARG A 231 24.97 5.76 -8.88
C ARG A 231 26.48 5.59 -8.77
N LEU A 232 27.10 5.06 -9.81
CA LEU A 232 28.53 4.77 -9.88
C LEU A 232 29.20 5.78 -10.79
N ARG A 233 30.00 6.69 -10.25
CA ARG A 233 30.65 7.76 -11.00
C ARG A 233 32.15 7.56 -11.07
N TYR A 234 32.66 7.48 -12.29
CA TYR A 234 34.10 7.45 -12.52
C TYR A 234 34.71 8.83 -12.26
N GLU A 235 35.73 8.91 -11.41
CA GLU A 235 36.55 10.10 -11.18
C GLU A 235 38.03 9.68 -11.07
N GLU A 236 38.89 10.22 -11.93
CA GLU A 236 40.31 9.83 -11.97
C GLU A 236 41.04 10.18 -10.65
N GLY A 237 41.82 9.24 -10.12
CA GLY A 237 42.59 9.41 -8.88
C GLY A 237 41.77 9.33 -7.59
N TRP A 238 40.46 9.05 -7.65
CA TRP A 238 39.63 8.90 -6.46
C TRP A 238 39.86 7.56 -5.75
N THR A 239 40.11 7.59 -4.44
CA THR A 239 40.50 6.38 -3.67
C THR A 239 39.43 5.87 -2.71
N ASP A 240 38.39 6.65 -2.40
CA ASP A 240 37.37 6.27 -1.42
C ASP A 240 36.04 5.91 -2.10
N CYS A 241 35.78 4.61 -2.30
CA CYS A 241 34.54 4.16 -2.91
C CYS A 241 33.30 4.28 -1.99
N SER A 242 33.38 4.91 -0.81
CA SER A 242 32.21 5.08 0.05
C SER A 242 31.11 5.96 -0.61
N PRO A 243 29.82 5.65 -0.36
CA PRO A 243 28.73 6.44 -0.89
C PRO A 243 28.67 7.82 -0.22
N SER A 244 28.60 8.86 -1.03
CA SER A 244 28.27 10.22 -0.55
C SER A 244 26.85 10.28 0.02
N LEU A 245 26.50 11.38 0.70
CA LEU A 245 25.14 11.60 1.22
C LEU A 245 24.06 11.51 0.12
N SER A 246 24.38 11.94 -1.10
CA SER A 246 23.51 11.78 -2.27
C SER A 246 23.50 10.36 -2.85
N GLY A 247 24.16 9.38 -2.22
CA GLY A 247 24.24 7.99 -2.67
C GLY A 247 25.11 7.77 -3.90
N VAL A 248 25.97 8.73 -4.25
CA VAL A 248 26.92 8.56 -5.36
C VAL A 248 28.18 7.91 -4.83
N VAL A 249 28.52 6.75 -5.41
CA VAL A 249 29.76 6.01 -5.22
C VAL A 249 30.75 6.47 -6.29
N ARG A 250 31.84 7.10 -5.87
CA ARG A 250 32.91 7.52 -6.78
C ARG A 250 33.96 6.44 -6.88
N TRP A 251 34.52 6.24 -8.06
CA TRP A 251 35.52 5.20 -8.26
C TRP A 251 36.56 5.57 -9.32
N SER A 252 37.78 5.09 -9.12
CA SER A 252 38.85 5.08 -10.13
C SER A 252 39.35 3.66 -10.41
N VAL A 253 39.25 2.77 -9.41
CA VAL A 253 39.57 1.35 -9.49
C VAL A 253 38.29 0.53 -9.57
N ARG A 254 38.24 -0.38 -10.54
CA ARG A 254 37.05 -1.15 -10.87
C ARG A 254 36.68 -2.18 -9.79
N ASP A 255 37.67 -2.86 -9.22
CA ASP A 255 37.43 -3.92 -8.24
C ASP A 255 36.81 -3.34 -6.97
N ASP A 256 37.29 -2.18 -6.51
CA ASP A 256 36.73 -1.46 -5.36
C ASP A 256 35.27 -1.03 -5.60
N MET A 257 34.96 -0.61 -6.83
CA MET A 257 33.59 -0.26 -7.23
C MET A 257 32.65 -1.48 -7.22
N LEU A 258 33.12 -2.65 -7.64
CA LEU A 258 32.32 -3.88 -7.60
C LEU A 258 32.09 -4.38 -6.17
N VAL A 259 33.09 -4.23 -5.29
CA VAL A 259 32.93 -4.52 -3.86
C VAL A 259 31.86 -3.63 -3.24
N GLU A 260 31.92 -2.31 -3.48
CA GLU A 260 30.91 -1.41 -2.94
C GLU A 260 29.53 -1.63 -3.58
N LEU A 261 29.44 -1.89 -4.89
CA LEU A 261 28.16 -2.24 -5.54
C LEU A 261 27.51 -3.46 -4.88
N THR A 262 28.29 -4.49 -4.58
CA THR A 262 27.79 -5.70 -3.90
C THR A 262 27.20 -5.34 -2.53
N ARG A 263 27.90 -4.55 -1.74
CA ARG A 263 27.42 -4.04 -0.43
C ARG A 263 26.14 -3.21 -0.56
N GLN A 264 26.05 -2.34 -1.57
CA GLN A 264 24.86 -1.56 -1.86
C GLN A 264 23.66 -2.45 -2.22
N LEU A 265 23.87 -3.52 -3.01
CA LEU A 265 22.82 -4.47 -3.39
C LEU A 265 22.35 -5.30 -2.21
N GLU A 266 23.26 -5.80 -1.36
CA GLU A 266 22.89 -6.52 -0.13
C GLU A 266 22.05 -5.62 0.80
N SER A 267 22.47 -4.36 0.99
CA SER A 267 21.70 -3.38 1.75
C SER A 267 20.34 -3.11 1.10
N TYR A 268 20.30 -2.94 -0.23
CA TYR A 268 19.07 -2.74 -0.99
C TYR A 268 18.07 -3.88 -0.82
N GLN A 269 18.52 -5.12 -0.80
CA GLN A 269 17.68 -6.30 -0.68
C GLN A 269 17.13 -6.50 0.75
N SER A 270 17.76 -5.90 1.77
CA SER A 270 17.28 -5.99 3.15
C SER A 270 15.93 -5.26 3.36
N GLY A 271 15.11 -5.75 4.30
CA GLY A 271 13.77 -5.21 4.58
C GLY A 271 13.74 -4.11 5.64
N LEU A 272 12.60 -3.40 5.74
CA LEU A 272 12.34 -2.47 6.84
C LEU A 272 12.24 -3.26 8.16
N VAL A 273 12.83 -2.71 9.21
CA VAL A 273 12.66 -3.24 10.57
C VAL A 273 11.48 -2.53 11.21
N ARG A 274 10.56 -3.31 11.75
CA ARG A 274 9.55 -2.78 12.68
C ARG A 274 10.27 -2.52 14.01
N PRO A 275 10.11 -1.33 14.64
CA PRO A 275 10.56 -1.15 16.01
C PRO A 275 9.95 -2.28 16.85
N THR A 276 10.79 -3.01 17.58
CA THR A 276 10.35 -4.16 18.36
C THR A 276 9.34 -3.74 19.42
N ARG A 277 8.08 -4.10 19.20
CA ARG A 277 7.15 -4.52 20.24
C ARG A 277 6.64 -5.89 19.86
N ASP A 278 6.76 -6.78 20.84
CA ASP A 278 6.00 -8.00 21.05
C ASP A 278 5.05 -8.38 19.91
N THR A 279 5.29 -9.54 19.31
CA THR A 279 4.43 -10.16 18.29
C THR A 279 3.07 -10.61 18.83
N SER A 280 2.53 -9.97 19.87
CA SER A 280 1.11 -9.94 20.08
C SER A 280 0.49 -9.26 18.86
N ARG A 281 -0.22 -10.02 18.02
CA ARG A 281 -1.15 -9.52 17.00
C ARG A 281 -1.73 -8.20 17.50
N MET A 282 -1.34 -7.08 16.88
CA MET A 282 -1.75 -5.75 17.27
C MET A 282 -3.28 -5.79 17.40
N ARG A 283 -3.79 -5.68 18.64
CA ARG A 283 -5.21 -5.71 18.90
C ARG A 283 -5.77 -4.41 18.33
N TRP A 284 -6.26 -4.50 17.10
CA TRP A 284 -7.03 -3.45 16.46
C TRP A 284 -8.10 -2.96 17.45
N GLN A 285 -8.06 -1.68 17.81
CA GLN A 285 -9.05 -0.99 18.64
C GLN A 285 -10.01 -0.23 17.72
N PRO A 286 -11.23 -0.75 17.53
CA PRO A 286 -12.17 -0.13 16.62
C PRO A 286 -12.67 1.23 17.14
N LYS A 287 -12.69 2.22 16.24
CA LYS A 287 -13.32 3.52 16.47
C LYS A 287 -14.85 3.36 16.52
N GLU A 288 -15.56 4.31 17.15
CA GLU A 288 -17.03 4.24 17.30
C GLU A 288 -17.76 4.07 15.95
N GLU A 289 -17.33 4.78 14.92
CA GLU A 289 -17.84 4.68 13.55
C GLU A 289 -17.58 3.34 12.84
N GLN A 290 -16.73 2.49 13.43
CA GLN A 290 -16.42 1.15 12.94
C GLN A 290 -17.24 0.09 13.66
N LEU A 291 -18.00 0.46 14.70
CA LEU A 291 -18.83 -0.46 15.46
C LEU A 291 -20.19 -0.62 14.77
N TRP A 292 -20.53 -1.86 14.46
CA TRP A 292 -21.80 -2.26 13.92
C TRP A 292 -22.56 -3.11 14.94
N ARG A 293 -23.83 -2.80 15.17
CA ARG A 293 -24.69 -3.63 16.02
C ARG A 293 -25.24 -4.80 15.21
N LEU A 294 -25.07 -6.02 15.71
CA LEU A 294 -25.46 -7.23 15.00
C LEU A 294 -27.00 -7.37 14.80
N ASP A 295 -27.81 -6.55 15.48
CA ASP A 295 -29.27 -6.46 15.32
C ASP A 295 -29.71 -5.36 14.33
N ASP A 296 -28.78 -4.49 13.89
CA ASP A 296 -29.05 -3.35 13.02
C ASP A 296 -28.62 -3.62 11.58
N GLY A 297 -29.45 -4.36 10.84
CA GLY A 297 -29.21 -4.63 9.41
C GLY A 297 -28.91 -3.35 8.61
N PRO A 298 -29.81 -2.35 8.59
CA PRO A 298 -29.60 -1.08 7.88
C PRO A 298 -28.29 -0.36 8.25
N GLY A 299 -27.81 -0.49 9.49
CA GLY A 299 -26.54 0.05 9.95
C GLY A 299 -25.32 -0.40 9.15
N LEU A 300 -25.36 -1.59 8.51
CA LEU A 300 -24.29 -2.05 7.61
C LEU A 300 -24.03 -1.07 6.45
N LEU A 301 -25.01 -0.26 6.05
CA LEU A 301 -24.87 0.73 4.99
C LEU A 301 -23.76 1.75 5.29
N ALA A 302 -23.52 2.09 6.57
CA ALA A 302 -22.45 2.99 6.98
C ALA A 302 -21.03 2.44 6.69
N HIS A 303 -20.92 1.13 6.52
CA HIS A 303 -19.67 0.43 6.21
C HIS A 303 -19.50 0.15 4.71
N VAL A 304 -20.52 0.41 3.90
CA VAL A 304 -20.39 0.44 2.44
C VAL A 304 -19.90 1.83 2.03
N ARG A 305 -18.62 1.93 1.67
CA ARG A 305 -17.89 3.17 1.44
C ARG A 305 -17.46 3.27 -0.05
N PRO A 306 -18.37 3.51 -0.99
CA PRO A 306 -18.07 3.54 -2.43
C PRO A 306 -17.08 4.64 -2.80
N GLU A 307 -17.11 5.79 -2.11
CA GLU A 307 -16.22 6.92 -2.36
C GLU A 307 -14.82 6.76 -1.73
N HIS A 308 -14.57 5.62 -1.08
CA HIS A 308 -13.28 5.37 -0.45
C HIS A 308 -12.18 5.19 -1.50
N VAL A 309 -11.01 5.78 -1.28
CA VAL A 309 -9.96 5.88 -2.31
C VAL A 309 -9.46 4.51 -2.77
N PHE A 310 -9.18 3.59 -1.84
CA PHE A 310 -8.87 2.19 -2.16
C PHE A 310 -9.91 1.55 -3.11
N VAL A 311 -11.21 1.77 -2.86
CA VAL A 311 -12.31 1.26 -3.70
C VAL A 311 -12.24 1.89 -5.09
N GLY A 312 -12.09 3.22 -5.17
CA GLY A 312 -11.96 3.92 -6.45
C GLY A 312 -10.73 3.51 -7.27
N ASP A 313 -9.63 3.13 -6.64
CA ASP A 313 -8.44 2.58 -7.33
C ASP A 313 -8.70 1.18 -7.91
N GLU A 314 -9.33 0.29 -7.15
CA GLU A 314 -9.71 -1.04 -7.64
C GLU A 314 -10.74 -0.97 -8.76
N VAL A 315 -11.73 -0.06 -8.67
CA VAL A 315 -12.70 0.18 -9.76
C VAL A 315 -12.02 0.70 -11.02
N ARG A 316 -11.06 1.62 -10.91
CA ARG A 316 -10.25 2.08 -12.05
C ARG A 316 -9.40 0.97 -12.64
N ARG A 317 -8.78 0.12 -11.80
CA ARG A 317 -8.03 -1.06 -12.26
C ARG A 317 -8.93 -2.01 -13.04
N ALA A 318 -10.12 -2.30 -12.54
CA ALA A 318 -11.10 -3.16 -13.23
C ALA A 318 -11.55 -2.56 -14.57
N ALA A 319 -11.82 -1.24 -14.62
CA ALA A 319 -12.16 -0.55 -15.86
C ALA A 319 -11.05 -0.63 -16.91
N ASN A 320 -9.79 -0.48 -16.49
CA ASN A 320 -8.63 -0.63 -17.36
C ASN A 320 -8.48 -2.08 -17.86
N GLN A 321 -8.68 -3.08 -16.98
CA GLN A 321 -8.58 -4.49 -17.35
C GLN A 321 -9.69 -4.91 -18.34
N LEU A 322 -10.90 -4.37 -18.20
CA LEU A 322 -12.03 -4.66 -19.10
C LEU A 322 -12.03 -3.79 -20.37
N GLY A 323 -11.24 -2.72 -20.42
CA GLY A 323 -11.19 -1.78 -21.55
C GLY A 323 -12.49 -0.99 -21.76
N LYS A 324 -13.33 -0.86 -20.74
CA LYS A 324 -14.68 -0.26 -20.81
C LYS A 324 -15.03 0.50 -19.53
N ALA A 325 -15.94 1.46 -19.64
CA ALA A 325 -16.50 2.16 -18.49
C ALA A 325 -17.43 1.25 -17.68
N VAL A 326 -16.97 0.76 -16.54
CA VAL A 326 -17.69 -0.23 -15.69
C VAL A 326 -19.05 0.27 -15.19
N GLY A 327 -19.19 1.58 -14.98
CA GLY A 327 -20.44 2.23 -14.59
C GLY A 327 -21.59 2.09 -15.61
N ARG A 328 -21.31 1.65 -16.85
CA ARG A 328 -22.31 1.44 -17.91
C ARG A 328 -22.64 -0.02 -18.18
N LEU A 329 -21.98 -0.96 -17.50
CA LEU A 329 -22.25 -2.38 -17.64
C LEU A 329 -23.62 -2.72 -17.05
N ARG A 330 -24.47 -3.41 -17.81
CA ARG A 330 -25.87 -3.68 -17.42
C ARG A 330 -26.29 -5.12 -17.66
N SER A 331 -25.69 -5.82 -18.63
CA SER A 331 -26.08 -7.20 -18.90
C SER A 331 -25.65 -8.12 -17.75
N ARG A 332 -26.34 -9.25 -17.57
CA ARG A 332 -25.99 -10.24 -16.54
C ARG A 332 -24.56 -10.77 -16.73
N GLU A 333 -24.14 -10.98 -17.98
CA GLU A 333 -22.79 -11.42 -18.35
C GLU A 333 -21.74 -10.36 -18.00
N GLU A 334 -21.99 -9.10 -18.35
CA GLU A 334 -21.07 -8.00 -18.05
C GLU A 334 -20.89 -7.78 -16.54
N CYS A 335 -21.98 -7.88 -15.77
CA CYS A 335 -21.93 -7.77 -14.31
C CYS A 335 -21.16 -8.93 -13.68
N PHE A 336 -21.33 -10.13 -14.24
CA PHE A 336 -20.61 -11.33 -13.79
C PHE A 336 -19.11 -11.21 -14.05
N ASP A 337 -18.73 -10.76 -15.24
CA ASP A 337 -17.32 -10.48 -15.58
C ASP A 337 -16.72 -9.35 -14.75
N LEU A 338 -17.49 -8.29 -14.47
CA LEU A 338 -17.05 -7.22 -13.58
C LEU A 338 -16.76 -7.74 -12.17
N PHE A 339 -17.68 -8.54 -11.61
CA PHE A 339 -17.49 -9.13 -10.29
C PHE A 339 -16.29 -10.09 -10.27
N ARG A 340 -16.05 -10.85 -11.34
CA ARG A 340 -14.84 -11.68 -11.52
C ARG A 340 -13.56 -10.86 -11.45
N VAL A 341 -13.50 -9.74 -12.17
CA VAL A 341 -12.33 -8.86 -12.17
C VAL A 341 -12.09 -8.24 -10.78
N PHE A 342 -13.15 -7.84 -10.06
CA PHE A 342 -13.02 -7.41 -8.67
C PHE A 342 -12.49 -8.53 -7.77
N TYR A 343 -13.05 -9.72 -7.89
CA TYR A 343 -12.67 -10.86 -7.08
C TYR A 343 -11.18 -11.22 -7.26
N GLU A 344 -10.74 -11.38 -8.50
CA GLU A 344 -9.33 -11.60 -8.84
C GLU A 344 -8.44 -10.41 -8.43
N GLY A 345 -8.97 -9.18 -8.50
CA GLY A 345 -8.27 -7.97 -8.06
C GLY A 345 -7.97 -7.98 -6.57
N ILE A 346 -8.96 -8.34 -5.75
CA ILE A 346 -8.82 -8.47 -4.30
C ILE A 346 -7.86 -9.60 -3.92
N GLN A 347 -7.90 -10.74 -4.62
CA GLN A 347 -6.98 -11.86 -4.35
C GLN A 347 -5.50 -11.47 -4.43
N ARG A 348 -5.12 -10.56 -5.34
CA ARG A 348 -3.74 -10.09 -5.51
C ARG A 348 -3.20 -9.34 -4.29
N HIS A 349 -4.07 -8.91 -3.38
CA HIS A 349 -3.65 -8.27 -2.14
C HIS A 349 -3.31 -9.27 -1.03
N HIS A 350 -3.55 -10.57 -1.19
CA HIS A 350 -3.18 -11.61 -0.22
C HIS A 350 -3.56 -11.20 1.22
N PHE A 351 -4.84 -10.88 1.43
CA PHE A 351 -5.37 -10.58 2.76
C PHE A 351 -5.60 -11.88 3.51
N ALA A 352 -5.13 -11.99 4.75
CA ALA A 352 -5.41 -13.13 5.60
C ALA A 352 -6.83 -13.04 6.19
N TYR A 353 -7.55 -14.15 6.19
CA TYR A 353 -8.82 -14.24 6.90
C TYR A 353 -8.57 -14.23 8.41
N GLU A 354 -9.32 -13.42 9.14
CA GLU A 354 -9.34 -13.42 10.60
C GLU A 354 -10.75 -13.76 11.09
N ILE A 355 -10.83 -14.74 12.00
CA ILE A 355 -12.06 -15.03 12.73
C ILE A 355 -12.29 -13.88 13.71
N GLU A 356 -13.53 -13.40 13.76
CA GLU A 356 -13.94 -12.31 14.63
C GLU A 356 -13.41 -12.47 16.05
N ALA A 357 -12.64 -11.49 16.52
CA ALA A 357 -12.35 -11.38 17.93
C ALA A 357 -13.68 -11.09 18.64
N VAL A 358 -14.02 -11.89 19.66
CA VAL A 358 -15.16 -11.59 20.54
C VAL A 358 -15.00 -10.16 21.03
N SER A 359 -15.85 -9.26 20.54
CA SER A 359 -15.84 -7.87 20.98
C SER A 359 -16.11 -7.84 22.48
N GLY A 360 -15.50 -6.89 23.20
CA GLY A 360 -15.75 -6.75 24.64
C GLY A 360 -17.21 -6.40 25.00
N VAL A 361 -18.04 -6.14 23.99
CA VAL A 361 -19.43 -5.69 24.11
C VAL A 361 -20.34 -6.65 23.33
N ALA A 362 -21.15 -7.42 24.06
CA ALA A 362 -22.08 -8.37 23.46
C ALA A 362 -22.99 -7.69 22.41
N GLY A 363 -23.15 -8.33 21.24
CA GLY A 363 -24.04 -7.83 20.19
C GLY A 363 -23.44 -6.78 19.26
N VAL A 364 -22.16 -6.46 19.38
CA VAL A 364 -21.46 -5.50 18.50
C VAL A 364 -20.30 -6.19 17.81
N GLN A 365 -20.09 -5.89 16.53
CA GLN A 365 -18.93 -6.31 15.77
C GLN A 365 -18.28 -5.08 15.15
N ALA A 366 -16.95 -5.06 15.14
CA ALA A 366 -16.23 -4.00 14.48
C ALA A 366 -15.94 -4.37 13.03
N ILE A 367 -16.17 -3.41 12.12
CA ILE A 367 -15.96 -3.53 10.68
C ILE A 367 -14.86 -2.58 10.23
N ARG A 368 -13.80 -3.14 9.65
CA ARG A 368 -12.64 -2.41 9.15
C ARG A 368 -13.00 -1.61 7.90
N SER A 369 -12.43 -0.41 7.79
CA SER A 369 -12.45 0.35 6.54
C SER A 369 -11.63 -0.37 5.45
N PRO A 370 -11.84 -0.07 4.15
CA PRO A 370 -11.00 -0.59 3.08
C PRO A 370 -9.50 -0.32 3.30
N THR A 371 -9.12 0.86 3.82
CA THR A 371 -7.73 1.15 4.22
C THR A 371 -7.26 0.26 5.35
N ASN A 372 -8.08 -0.01 6.38
CA ASN A 372 -7.70 -0.88 7.49
C ASN A 372 -7.49 -2.33 7.02
N ILE A 373 -8.35 -2.85 6.14
CA ILE A 373 -8.16 -4.17 5.51
C ILE A 373 -6.83 -4.20 4.76
N ALA A 374 -6.60 -3.24 3.86
CA ALA A 374 -5.34 -3.13 3.10
C ALA A 374 -4.13 -2.96 4.03
N THR A 375 -4.32 -2.33 5.18
CA THR A 375 -3.27 -1.97 6.10
C THR A 375 -2.79 -3.11 6.95
N HIS A 376 -3.72 -3.80 7.59
CA HIS A 376 -3.42 -4.95 8.44
C HIS A 376 -3.25 -6.23 7.60
N ARG A 377 -3.61 -6.17 6.31
CA ARG A 377 -3.68 -7.32 5.40
C ARG A 377 -4.53 -8.43 5.99
N THR A 378 -5.58 -8.07 6.71
CA THR A 378 -6.49 -9.00 7.37
C THR A 378 -7.94 -8.54 7.21
N ALA A 379 -8.86 -9.47 7.06
CA ALA A 379 -10.29 -9.19 6.98
C ALA A 379 -11.13 -10.32 7.61
N THR A 380 -12.25 -9.95 8.22
CA THR A 380 -13.34 -10.86 8.59
C THR A 380 -14.32 -11.07 7.42
N CYS A 381 -15.35 -11.91 7.60
CA CYS A 381 -16.36 -12.12 6.55
C CYS A 381 -17.18 -10.86 6.26
N ILE A 382 -17.53 -10.07 7.28
CA ILE A 382 -18.29 -8.83 7.06
C ILE A 382 -17.41 -7.71 6.48
N ASP A 383 -16.13 -7.64 6.87
CA ASP A 383 -15.15 -6.68 6.32
C ASP A 383 -15.09 -6.82 4.79
N ILE A 384 -14.89 -8.06 4.33
CA ILE A 384 -14.72 -8.32 2.91
C ILE A 384 -16.05 -8.19 2.16
N ALA A 385 -17.18 -8.58 2.76
CA ALA A 385 -18.50 -8.36 2.17
C ALA A 385 -18.77 -6.87 1.94
N CYS A 386 -18.55 -6.02 2.94
CA CYS A 386 -18.70 -4.57 2.84
C CYS A 386 -17.76 -3.97 1.78
N LEU A 387 -16.52 -4.48 1.67
CA LEU A 387 -15.58 -4.08 0.62
C LEU A 387 -16.11 -4.39 -0.78
N PHE A 388 -16.60 -5.61 -1.04
CA PHE A 388 -17.18 -5.98 -2.33
C PHE A 388 -18.44 -5.19 -2.67
N ALA A 389 -19.30 -4.93 -1.68
CA ALA A 389 -20.46 -4.07 -1.87
C ALA A 389 -20.04 -2.63 -2.26
N SER A 390 -18.98 -2.12 -1.65
CA SER A 390 -18.42 -0.79 -1.97
C SER A 390 -17.88 -0.73 -3.40
N LEU A 391 -17.19 -1.77 -3.86
CA LEU A 391 -16.67 -1.88 -5.23
C LEU A 391 -17.82 -1.88 -6.26
N LEU A 392 -18.84 -2.70 -6.02
CA LEU A 392 -20.02 -2.78 -6.87
C LEU A 392 -20.80 -1.47 -6.92
N GLU A 393 -20.95 -0.80 -5.77
CA GLU A 393 -21.67 0.47 -5.67
C GLU A 393 -20.93 1.58 -6.43
N ASN A 394 -19.61 1.71 -6.22
CA ASN A 394 -18.78 2.66 -6.96
C ASN A 394 -18.81 2.39 -8.48
N ALA A 395 -18.91 1.11 -8.88
CA ALA A 395 -19.07 0.70 -10.26
C ALA A 395 -20.52 0.80 -10.80
N GLY A 396 -21.43 1.44 -10.07
CA GLY A 396 -22.80 1.71 -10.50
C GLY A 396 -23.72 0.49 -10.60
N GLN A 397 -23.37 -0.61 -9.93
CA GLN A 397 -24.15 -1.85 -9.88
C GLN A 397 -25.19 -1.79 -8.74
N ASN A 398 -25.91 -2.89 -8.51
CA ASN A 398 -26.90 -3.01 -7.43
C ASN A 398 -26.36 -4.02 -6.38
N PRO A 399 -25.53 -3.58 -5.41
CA PRO A 399 -24.87 -4.50 -4.50
C PRO A 399 -25.85 -5.11 -3.51
N LEU A 400 -25.65 -6.39 -3.23
CA LEU A 400 -26.35 -7.15 -2.22
C LEU A 400 -25.36 -7.55 -1.11
N LEU A 401 -25.75 -7.30 0.14
CA LEU A 401 -25.10 -7.86 1.32
C LEU A 401 -26.08 -8.81 2.00
N VAL A 402 -25.61 -10.01 2.33
CA VAL A 402 -26.43 -11.05 2.95
C VAL A 402 -25.69 -11.58 4.16
N VAL A 403 -26.28 -11.45 5.34
CA VAL A 403 -25.78 -12.07 6.57
C VAL A 403 -26.71 -13.22 6.91
N VAL A 404 -26.16 -14.42 6.99
CA VAL A 404 -26.87 -15.64 7.38
C VAL A 404 -26.38 -16.13 8.72
N GLU A 405 -27.26 -16.81 9.45
CA GLU A 405 -26.97 -17.37 10.76
C GLU A 405 -27.46 -18.82 10.84
N GLY A 406 -26.62 -19.68 11.41
CA GLY A 406 -26.95 -21.05 11.76
C GLY A 406 -26.64 -21.33 13.23
N PRO A 407 -26.85 -22.56 13.71
CA PRO A 407 -26.80 -22.88 15.14
C PRO A 407 -25.50 -22.50 15.86
N ASN A 408 -24.37 -22.47 15.15
CA ASN A 408 -23.05 -22.21 15.72
C ASN A 408 -22.20 -21.24 14.88
N PHE A 409 -22.81 -20.47 13.96
CA PHE A 409 -22.05 -19.55 13.11
C PHE A 409 -22.94 -18.44 12.54
N ALA A 410 -22.32 -17.29 12.27
CA ALA A 410 -22.85 -16.26 11.40
C ALA A 410 -21.85 -16.06 10.25
N HIS A 411 -22.35 -15.71 9.06
CA HIS A 411 -21.51 -15.53 7.89
C HIS A 411 -22.08 -14.51 6.92
N ALA A 412 -21.21 -13.78 6.24
CA ALA A 412 -21.58 -12.75 5.29
C ALA A 412 -21.21 -13.14 3.86
N LEU A 413 -22.15 -12.95 2.94
CA LEU A 413 -21.97 -13.05 1.50
C LEU A 413 -22.15 -11.67 0.87
N ALA A 414 -21.53 -11.46 -0.28
CA ALA A 414 -21.78 -10.29 -1.11
C ALA A 414 -22.02 -10.68 -2.57
N GLY A 415 -22.71 -9.81 -3.29
CA GLY A 415 -23.02 -10.03 -4.69
C GLY A 415 -23.84 -8.89 -5.25
N TYR A 416 -24.65 -9.17 -6.26
CA TYR A 416 -25.43 -8.14 -6.94
C TYR A 416 -26.80 -8.64 -7.40
N ARG A 417 -27.74 -7.69 -7.50
CA ARG A 417 -29.01 -7.84 -8.21
C ARG A 417 -28.82 -7.46 -9.68
N ALA A 418 -29.29 -8.30 -10.59
CA ALA A 418 -29.26 -8.01 -12.02
C ALA A 418 -30.04 -6.73 -12.36
N HIS A 419 -29.57 -5.96 -13.35
CA HIS A 419 -30.29 -4.76 -13.79
C HIS A 419 -31.62 -5.13 -14.43
N GLY A 420 -32.66 -4.34 -14.15
CA GLY A 420 -34.03 -4.58 -14.64
C GLY A 420 -34.87 -5.46 -13.73
N GLU A 421 -34.27 -6.15 -12.77
CA GLU A 421 -35.00 -6.90 -11.75
C GLU A 421 -35.49 -5.98 -10.64
N PRO A 422 -36.71 -6.20 -10.11
CA PRO A 422 -37.26 -5.39 -9.03
C PRO A 422 -36.45 -5.54 -7.75
N ALA A 423 -36.42 -4.50 -6.93
CA ALA A 423 -36.00 -4.64 -5.54
C ALA A 423 -36.93 -5.60 -4.81
N TRP A 424 -36.37 -6.44 -3.95
CA TRP A 424 -37.15 -7.34 -3.11
C TRP A 424 -37.13 -6.84 -1.67
N GLU A 425 -38.30 -6.78 -1.04
CA GLU A 425 -38.37 -6.69 0.41
C GLU A 425 -38.19 -8.10 0.98
N THR A 426 -36.95 -8.60 0.99
CA THR A 426 -36.68 -9.95 1.48
C THR A 426 -36.35 -9.93 2.97
N ASN A 427 -37.25 -10.53 3.75
CA ASN A 427 -37.01 -10.91 5.14
C ASN A 427 -36.98 -12.45 5.31
N ASP A 428 -37.07 -13.19 4.20
CA ASP A 428 -37.09 -14.65 4.19
C ASP A 428 -36.05 -15.25 3.23
N LEU A 429 -35.44 -16.34 3.67
CA LEU A 429 -34.40 -17.07 2.94
C LEU A 429 -34.96 -17.77 1.69
N GLY A 430 -36.24 -18.13 1.67
CA GLY A 430 -36.91 -18.75 0.52
C GLY A 430 -36.93 -17.83 -0.71
N ASP A 431 -37.27 -16.57 -0.52
CA ASP A 431 -37.30 -15.56 -1.59
C ASP A 431 -35.90 -15.33 -2.17
N LEU A 432 -34.89 -15.22 -1.29
CA LEU A 432 -33.49 -15.07 -1.71
C LEU A 432 -33.02 -16.28 -2.53
N ARG A 433 -33.33 -17.51 -2.10
CA ARG A 433 -33.05 -18.73 -2.85
C ARG A 433 -33.73 -18.74 -4.22
N GLY A 434 -34.98 -18.28 -4.27
CA GLY A 434 -35.74 -18.14 -5.51
C GLY A 434 -35.10 -17.15 -6.49
N ALA A 435 -34.68 -15.98 -6.00
CA ALA A 435 -33.98 -14.96 -6.79
C ALA A 435 -32.64 -15.48 -7.34
N VAL A 436 -31.86 -16.18 -6.51
CA VAL A 436 -30.61 -16.83 -6.96
C VAL A 436 -30.88 -17.90 -8.02
N ALA A 437 -31.90 -18.75 -7.82
CA ALA A 437 -32.24 -19.81 -8.78
C ALA A 437 -32.67 -19.28 -10.16
N ARG A 438 -33.30 -18.10 -10.22
CA ARG A 438 -33.71 -17.43 -11.48
C ARG A 438 -32.58 -16.61 -12.11
N GLY A 439 -31.48 -16.39 -11.38
CA GLY A 439 -30.38 -15.52 -11.79
C GLY A 439 -30.72 -14.03 -11.66
N ASP A 440 -31.74 -13.69 -10.86
CA ASP A 440 -32.09 -12.31 -10.57
C ASP A 440 -31.11 -11.72 -9.55
N ALA A 441 -30.60 -12.56 -8.64
CA ALA A 441 -29.51 -12.28 -7.71
C ALA A 441 -28.34 -13.24 -7.96
N VAL A 442 -27.11 -12.74 -7.82
CA VAL A 442 -25.90 -13.56 -7.83
C VAL A 442 -25.09 -13.24 -6.59
N LEU A 443 -24.76 -14.25 -5.79
CA LEU A 443 -24.00 -14.11 -4.54
C LEU A 443 -22.73 -14.96 -4.58
N PHE A 444 -21.72 -14.52 -3.84
CA PHE A 444 -20.42 -15.17 -3.78
C PHE A 444 -19.92 -15.28 -2.34
N GLU A 445 -19.18 -16.36 -2.07
CA GLU A 445 -18.38 -16.57 -0.87
C GLU A 445 -17.14 -15.68 -0.96
N VAL A 446 -17.30 -14.41 -0.63
CA VAL A 446 -16.27 -13.40 -0.82
C VAL A 446 -15.06 -13.56 0.10
N THR A 447 -15.17 -14.35 1.17
CA THR A 447 -13.99 -14.76 1.97
C THR A 447 -13.04 -15.67 1.20
N GLY A 448 -13.51 -16.28 0.10
CA GLY A 448 -12.66 -16.97 -0.86
C GLY A 448 -11.56 -16.10 -1.48
N ALA A 449 -11.75 -14.77 -1.48
CA ALA A 449 -10.74 -13.81 -1.95
C ALA A 449 -9.66 -13.50 -0.90
N THR A 450 -9.76 -14.07 0.31
CA THR A 450 -8.80 -13.95 1.41
C THR A 450 -8.11 -15.29 1.66
N GLU A 451 -6.85 -15.27 2.11
CA GLU A 451 -6.08 -16.45 2.46
C GLU A 451 -6.57 -17.04 3.78
N ALA A 452 -6.98 -18.30 3.76
CA ALA A 452 -7.38 -19.03 4.95
C ALA A 452 -6.73 -20.42 4.98
N ASP A 453 -6.31 -20.86 6.17
CA ASP A 453 -5.73 -22.19 6.38
C ASP A 453 -6.80 -23.30 6.50
N SER A 454 -8.07 -22.92 6.62
CA SER A 454 -9.20 -23.84 6.76
C SER A 454 -10.44 -23.30 6.05
N PRO A 455 -11.41 -24.17 5.71
CA PRO A 455 -12.68 -23.75 5.12
C PRO A 455 -13.39 -22.63 5.89
N VAL A 456 -13.78 -21.57 5.19
CA VAL A 456 -14.60 -20.45 5.66
C VAL A 456 -15.96 -20.52 4.94
N GLY A 457 -17.07 -20.54 5.70
CA GLY A 457 -18.41 -20.67 5.14
C GLY A 457 -18.79 -22.11 4.75
N ALA A 458 -19.17 -22.33 3.48
CA ALA A 458 -19.60 -23.64 2.95
C ALA A 458 -18.77 -24.13 1.75
N GLU A 459 -17.50 -23.74 1.69
CA GLU A 459 -16.51 -24.31 0.80
C GLU A 459 -16.07 -25.72 1.23
N LEU A 460 -15.65 -26.53 0.26
CA LEU A 460 -15.15 -27.89 0.49
C LEU A 460 -13.65 -27.82 0.85
N PRO A 461 -13.11 -28.79 1.62
CA PRO A 461 -11.72 -28.76 2.06
C PRO A 461 -10.67 -28.62 0.96
N ASP A 462 -10.95 -29.17 -0.23
CA ASP A 462 -10.00 -29.22 -1.36
C ASP A 462 -10.24 -28.12 -2.42
N GLU A 463 -11.21 -27.23 -2.23
CA GLU A 463 -11.49 -26.16 -3.20
C GLU A 463 -10.47 -25.02 -3.13
N ARG A 464 -9.81 -24.84 -1.97
CA ARG A 464 -8.76 -23.82 -1.82
C ARG A 464 -7.45 -24.28 -2.45
N HIS A 465 -6.96 -23.48 -3.39
CA HIS A 465 -5.65 -23.63 -3.99
C HIS A 465 -4.78 -22.45 -3.58
N ASP A 466 -3.63 -22.74 -2.98
CA ASP A 466 -2.76 -21.72 -2.38
C ASP A 466 -3.53 -20.79 -1.42
N LYS A 467 -4.33 -21.41 -0.53
CA LYS A 467 -5.16 -20.75 0.49
C LYS A 467 -6.31 -19.87 -0.04
N LEU A 468 -6.55 -19.81 -1.35
CA LEU A 468 -7.58 -18.98 -2.00
C LEU A 468 -8.62 -19.85 -2.72
N LEU A 469 -9.85 -19.35 -2.85
CA LEU A 469 -10.88 -19.99 -3.69
C LEU A 469 -10.87 -19.42 -5.11
N SER A 470 -11.09 -20.27 -6.11
CA SER A 470 -11.39 -19.77 -7.45
C SER A 470 -12.71 -18.99 -7.46
N PHE A 471 -12.87 -18.11 -8.45
CA PHE A 471 -14.10 -17.33 -8.63
C PHE A 471 -15.36 -18.20 -8.72
N GLN A 472 -15.27 -19.31 -9.45
CA GLN A 472 -16.39 -20.22 -9.64
C GLN A 472 -16.69 -21.01 -8.36
N ASP A 473 -15.66 -21.43 -7.62
CA ASP A 473 -15.83 -22.14 -6.35
C ASP A 473 -16.44 -21.23 -5.28
N ALA A 474 -16.08 -19.94 -5.26
CA ALA A 474 -16.72 -18.96 -4.38
C ALA A 474 -18.23 -18.81 -4.65
N ARG A 475 -18.64 -18.82 -5.91
CA ARG A 475 -20.06 -18.85 -6.27
C ARG A 475 -20.73 -20.15 -5.79
N ASN A 476 -20.11 -21.28 -6.09
CA ASN A 476 -20.64 -22.59 -5.70
C ASN A 476 -20.78 -22.72 -4.18
N ALA A 477 -19.81 -22.20 -3.41
CA ALA A 477 -19.82 -22.15 -1.96
C ALA A 477 -20.97 -21.29 -1.42
N ALA A 478 -21.24 -20.13 -2.00
CA ALA A 478 -22.41 -19.32 -1.62
C ALA A 478 -23.74 -20.04 -1.88
N GLU A 479 -23.89 -20.67 -3.05
CA GLU A 479 -25.09 -21.44 -3.39
C GLU A 479 -25.29 -22.63 -2.44
N ARG A 480 -24.22 -23.33 -2.06
CA ARG A 480 -24.26 -24.40 -1.04
C ARG A 480 -24.61 -23.86 0.34
N LEU A 481 -24.01 -22.74 0.75
CA LEU A 481 -24.29 -22.12 2.05
C LEU A 481 -25.78 -21.80 2.15
N LEU A 482 -26.35 -21.15 1.14
CA LEU A 482 -27.76 -20.80 1.10
C LEU A 482 -28.68 -22.01 1.18
N ARG A 483 -28.28 -23.20 0.70
CA ARG A 483 -29.08 -24.42 0.74
C ARG A 483 -28.91 -25.24 2.03
N ARG A 484 -28.01 -24.84 2.91
CA ARG A 484 -27.73 -25.56 4.17
C ARG A 484 -28.98 -25.62 5.05
N GLU A 485 -29.23 -26.79 5.63
CA GLU A 485 -30.30 -26.97 6.61
C GLU A 485 -30.01 -26.21 7.91
N GLY A 486 -31.05 -25.68 8.54
CA GLY A 486 -30.93 -24.89 9.77
C GLY A 486 -30.34 -23.49 9.58
N LEU A 487 -30.19 -23.04 8.34
CA LEU A 487 -29.79 -21.66 8.03
C LEU A 487 -30.99 -20.72 8.11
N SER A 488 -30.78 -19.54 8.68
CA SER A 488 -31.72 -18.42 8.71
C SER A 488 -31.08 -17.18 8.08
N LEU A 489 -31.91 -16.34 7.46
CA LEU A 489 -31.48 -15.03 6.96
C LEU A 489 -31.51 -14.05 8.13
N ARG A 490 -30.34 -13.52 8.52
CA ARG A 490 -30.23 -12.54 9.60
C ARG A 490 -30.43 -11.13 9.07
N HIS A 491 -29.68 -10.78 8.02
CA HIS A 491 -29.80 -9.48 7.34
C HIS A 491 -29.72 -9.66 5.83
N TYR A 492 -30.51 -8.86 5.13
CA TYR A 492 -30.38 -8.63 3.70
C TYR A 492 -30.38 -7.13 3.45
N LEU A 493 -29.41 -6.66 2.67
CA LEU A 493 -29.36 -5.28 2.23
C LEU A 493 -29.22 -5.24 0.71
N ASP A 494 -30.19 -4.61 0.07
CA ASP A 494 -30.01 -4.01 -1.25
C ASP A 494 -29.49 -2.58 -1.05
N VAL A 495 -28.18 -2.42 -1.22
CA VAL A 495 -27.48 -1.18 -0.85
C VAL A 495 -28.07 0.02 -1.57
N ARG A 496 -28.38 -0.13 -2.86
CA ARG A 496 -28.86 0.96 -3.70
C ARG A 496 -30.29 1.33 -3.36
N ASP A 497 -31.17 0.35 -3.21
CA ASP A 497 -32.57 0.59 -2.81
C ASP A 497 -32.63 1.27 -1.43
N LEU A 498 -31.81 0.83 -0.48
CA LEU A 498 -31.75 1.42 0.85
C LEU A 498 -31.29 2.89 0.82
N ARG A 499 -30.26 3.24 0.02
CA ARG A 499 -29.84 4.64 -0.16
C ARG A 499 -30.94 5.48 -0.79
N GLU A 500 -31.60 4.99 -1.84
CA GLU A 500 -32.66 5.71 -2.55
C GLU A 500 -33.90 5.95 -1.66
N ARG A 501 -34.23 5.00 -0.78
CA ARG A 501 -35.28 5.20 0.25
C ARG A 501 -34.86 6.23 1.29
N GLY A 502 -33.60 6.20 1.74
CA GLY A 502 -33.06 7.17 2.69
C GLY A 502 -33.12 8.62 2.18
N THR A 503 -32.76 8.88 0.92
CA THR A 503 -32.82 10.24 0.34
C THR A 503 -34.25 10.78 0.27
N ARG A 504 -35.25 9.93 0.04
CA ARG A 504 -36.67 10.35 -0.10
C ARG A 504 -37.33 10.76 1.22
N VAL A 505 -36.78 10.38 2.38
CA VAL A 505 -37.34 10.74 3.71
C VAL A 505 -36.78 12.07 4.22
N SER A 506 -35.71 12.58 3.61
CA SER A 506 -35.02 13.83 3.98
C SER A 506 -35.46 15.07 3.19
N HIS A 507 -36.44 14.91 2.29
CA HIS A 507 -37.10 15.97 1.51
C HIS A 507 -38.58 16.01 1.84
#